data_AF-A0A8S1NGJ5-F1
#
_entry.id   AF-A0A8S1NGJ5-F1
#
_cell.length_a   1.000
_cell.length_b   1.000
_cell.length_c   1.000
_cell.angle_alpha   90.00
_cell.angle_beta   90.00
_cell.angle_gamma   90.00
#
_symmetry.space_group_name_H-M   'P 1'
#
loop_
_entity.id
_entity.type
_entity.pdbx_description
1 polymer ?
#
loop_
_entity_poly.entity_id
_entity_poly.type
_entity_poly.pdbx_seq_one_letter_code
_entity_poly.pdbx_strand_id
1 'polypeptide(L)'
;MINQRPPIPKFNEGFLTNKVEMPLLEEVQHLIFKLNLDFEIEKKAIKIIKQIPLPNTQTAARGVILYCLKEFGKKLPKLDSKLEQMIKHIDKQQASNFSFVCEKLGFCDQVSGACVILKKQLNYLIGRLEQNLQVAITVKIAADIIFLKYGGLNTRILSEITQVNEEKLKISLNRITPFSEKIILDLINHYNQSDL
;
A
#
# COMPACT_ATOMS: atom_id res chain seq x y z
N MET A 1 48.60 21.21 -55.15
CA MET A 1 48.39 20.61 -53.81
C MET A 1 46.91 20.64 -53.51
N ILE A 2 46.24 19.48 -53.52
CA ILE A 2 44.79 19.37 -53.33
C ILE A 2 44.54 19.21 -51.83
N ASN A 3 43.99 20.24 -51.19
CA ASN A 3 43.56 20.21 -49.80
C ASN A 3 42.37 19.24 -49.65
N GLN A 4 42.64 17.97 -49.35
CA GLN A 4 41.62 17.03 -48.90
C GLN A 4 41.25 17.39 -47.47
N ARG A 5 40.03 17.91 -47.27
CA ARG A 5 39.45 18.04 -45.93
C ARG A 5 39.35 16.65 -45.28
N PRO A 6 39.60 16.54 -43.97
CA PRO A 6 39.42 15.27 -43.26
C PRO A 6 37.96 14.81 -43.42
N PRO A 7 37.72 13.49 -43.54
CA PRO A 7 36.39 12.96 -43.75
C PRO A 7 35.49 13.29 -42.56
N ILE A 8 34.30 13.83 -42.84
CA ILE A 8 33.27 14.08 -41.84
C ILE A 8 32.79 12.71 -41.32
N PRO A 9 32.77 12.47 -39.99
CA PRO A 9 32.23 11.24 -39.43
C PRO A 9 30.77 11.09 -39.86
N LYS A 10 30.47 10.02 -40.60
CA LYS A 10 29.09 9.64 -40.89
C LYS A 10 28.53 9.03 -39.61
N PHE A 11 27.67 9.77 -38.90
CA PHE A 11 26.88 9.20 -37.83
C PHE A 11 25.93 8.19 -38.46
N ASN A 12 26.20 6.90 -38.27
CA ASN A 12 25.29 5.85 -38.69
C ASN A 12 23.99 6.01 -37.89
N GLU A 13 22.85 6.18 -38.56
CA GLU A 13 21.50 6.28 -37.96
C GLU A 13 21.08 5.04 -37.14
N GLY A 14 21.96 4.05 -36.98
CA GLY A 14 21.75 2.81 -36.23
C GLY A 14 22.27 2.80 -34.79
N PHE A 15 22.88 3.88 -34.29
CA PHE A 15 23.20 3.97 -32.85
C PHE A 15 21.93 4.32 -32.06
N LEU A 16 21.09 3.32 -31.83
CA LEU A 16 20.18 3.32 -30.69
C LEU A 16 21.06 3.38 -29.43
N THR A 17 21.28 4.58 -28.91
CA THR A 17 21.62 4.70 -27.50
C THR A 17 20.58 3.89 -26.75
N ASN A 18 21.01 2.82 -26.07
CA ASN A 18 20.11 2.06 -25.21
C ASN A 18 19.40 3.09 -24.34
N LYS A 19 18.07 3.19 -24.45
CA LYS A 19 17.29 4.09 -23.60
C LYS A 19 17.67 3.72 -22.18
N VAL A 20 18.34 4.64 -21.48
CA VAL A 20 18.66 4.47 -20.07
C VAL A 20 17.32 4.27 -19.39
N GLU A 21 17.10 3.08 -18.84
CA GLU A 21 15.87 2.78 -18.11
C GLU A 21 15.85 3.70 -16.89
N MET A 22 15.01 4.74 -16.95
CA MET A 22 14.79 5.59 -15.79
C MET A 22 14.20 4.74 -14.66
N PRO A 23 14.73 4.86 -13.43
CA PRO A 23 14.11 4.28 -12.25
C PRO A 23 12.66 4.77 -12.11
N LEU A 24 11.78 3.90 -11.61
CA LEU A 24 10.36 4.19 -11.43
C LEU A 24 10.14 5.47 -10.61
N LEU A 25 10.99 5.69 -9.60
CA LEU A 25 10.96 6.89 -8.77
C LEU A 25 11.20 8.16 -9.59
N GLU A 26 12.20 8.15 -10.47
CA GLU A 26 12.53 9.31 -11.30
C GLU A 26 11.43 9.60 -12.32
N GLU A 27 10.83 8.56 -12.93
CA GLU A 27 9.69 8.74 -13.84
C GLU A 27 8.47 9.32 -13.10
N VAL A 28 8.21 8.86 -11.88
CA VAL A 28 7.12 9.40 -11.04
C VAL A 28 7.39 10.87 -10.68
N GLN A 29 8.61 11.22 -10.26
CA GLN A 29 8.98 12.61 -9.95
C GLN A 29 8.87 13.51 -11.18
N HIS A 30 9.33 13.04 -12.33
CA HIS A 30 9.19 13.77 -13.59
C HIS A 30 7.71 14.00 -13.96
N LEU A 31 6.84 13.01 -13.76
CA LEU A 31 5.40 13.15 -14.00
C LEU A 31 4.75 14.14 -13.03
N ILE A 32 5.13 14.14 -11.75
CA ILE A 32 4.64 15.10 -10.74
C ILE A 32 5.01 16.52 -11.14
N PHE A 33 6.28 16.75 -11.49
CA PHE A 33 6.77 18.05 -11.94
C PHE A 33 6.04 18.51 -13.20
N LYS A 34 5.92 17.63 -14.21
CA LYS A 34 5.24 17.93 -15.47
C LYS A 34 3.76 18.28 -15.29
N LEU A 35 3.09 17.65 -14.34
CA LEU A 35 1.67 17.85 -14.06
C LEU A 35 1.41 18.93 -12.99
N ASN A 36 2.46 19.56 -12.45
CA ASN A 36 2.40 20.53 -11.37
C ASN A 36 1.55 20.04 -10.18
N LEU A 37 1.84 18.82 -9.70
CA LEU A 37 1.12 18.19 -8.59
C LEU A 37 1.71 18.59 -7.23
N ASP A 38 0.85 18.63 -6.22
CA ASP A 38 1.22 19.04 -4.86
C ASP A 38 2.24 18.09 -4.21
N PHE A 39 3.05 18.63 -3.30
CA PHE A 39 4.06 17.87 -2.53
C PHE A 39 3.46 16.68 -1.76
N GLU A 40 2.22 16.78 -1.28
CA GLU A 40 1.53 15.66 -0.62
C GLU A 40 1.29 14.46 -1.54
N ILE A 41 1.04 14.71 -2.83
CA ILE A 41 0.91 13.66 -3.85
C ILE A 41 2.26 12.98 -4.07
N GLU A 42 3.34 13.76 -4.13
CA GLU A 42 4.70 13.23 -4.24
C GLU A 42 5.05 12.32 -3.07
N LYS A 43 4.85 12.81 -1.84
CA LYS A 43 5.12 12.05 -0.62
C LYS A 43 4.35 10.72 -0.60
N LYS A 44 3.08 10.74 -1.01
CA LYS A 44 2.25 9.51 -1.10
C LYS A 44 2.74 8.57 -2.21
N ALA A 45 3.09 9.09 -3.38
CA ALA A 45 3.63 8.30 -4.48
C ALA A 45 4.94 7.59 -4.08
N ILE A 46 5.85 8.29 -3.41
CA ILE A 46 7.10 7.72 -2.89
C ILE A 46 6.82 6.62 -1.87
N LYS A 47 5.87 6.84 -0.94
CA LYS A 47 5.44 5.84 0.05
C LYS A 47 4.93 4.57 -0.64
N ILE A 48 4.11 4.70 -1.68
CA ILE A 48 3.58 3.58 -2.47
C ILE A 48 4.72 2.80 -3.13
N ILE A 49 5.65 3.47 -3.81
CA ILE A 49 6.77 2.82 -4.51
C ILE A 49 7.67 2.04 -3.54
N LYS A 50 7.89 2.56 -2.32
CA LYS A 50 8.69 1.88 -1.30
C LYS A 50 7.99 0.66 -0.71
N GLN A 51 6.66 0.65 -0.68
CA GLN A 51 5.87 -0.40 -0.02
C GLN A 51 5.42 -1.51 -0.97
N ILE A 52 5.21 -1.20 -2.24
CA ILE A 52 4.65 -2.12 -3.22
C ILE A 52 5.70 -2.39 -4.30
N PRO A 53 6.05 -3.67 -4.56
CA PRO A 53 6.93 -4.02 -5.67
C PRO A 53 6.20 -3.77 -6.99
N LEU A 54 6.51 -2.65 -7.65
CA LEU A 54 5.94 -2.27 -8.94
C LEU A 54 6.98 -2.45 -10.05
N PRO A 55 6.56 -2.87 -11.26
CA PRO A 55 7.48 -3.02 -12.38
C PRO A 55 8.01 -1.66 -12.84
N ASN A 56 9.28 -1.60 -13.26
CA ASN A 56 9.91 -0.37 -13.74
C ASN A 56 9.41 0.00 -15.14
N THR A 57 8.17 0.50 -15.22
CA THR A 57 7.50 0.82 -16.48
C THR A 57 6.76 2.14 -16.37
N GLN A 58 6.62 2.85 -17.49
CA GLN A 58 5.84 4.07 -17.54
C GLN A 58 4.37 3.86 -17.15
N THR A 59 3.81 2.68 -17.44
CA THR A 59 2.44 2.31 -17.02
C THR A 59 2.32 2.25 -15.50
N ALA A 60 3.32 1.69 -14.81
CA ALA A 60 3.34 1.67 -13.35
C ALA A 60 3.47 3.08 -12.77
N ALA A 61 4.35 3.92 -13.32
CA ALA A 61 4.51 5.32 -12.90
C ALA A 61 3.18 6.09 -13.01
N ARG A 62 2.52 6.01 -14.18
CA ARG A 62 1.20 6.62 -14.39
C ARG A 62 0.14 6.03 -13.46
N GLY A 63 0.16 4.72 -13.23
CA GLY A 63 -0.74 4.03 -12.31
C GLY A 63 -0.63 4.56 -10.88
N VAL A 64 0.60 4.79 -10.38
CA VAL A 64 0.85 5.38 -9.06
C VAL A 64 0.28 6.79 -8.97
N ILE A 65 0.55 7.63 -9.98
CA ILE A 65 0.02 9.01 -10.01
C ILE A 65 -1.50 9.00 -10.00
N LEU A 66 -2.13 8.21 -10.87
CA LEU A 66 -3.58 8.14 -10.97
C LEU A 66 -4.22 7.58 -9.69
N TYR A 67 -3.58 6.59 -9.05
CA TYR A 67 -4.01 6.13 -7.73
C TYR A 67 -3.95 7.26 -6.69
N CYS A 68 -2.87 8.05 -6.65
CA CYS A 68 -2.77 9.19 -5.75
C CYS A 68 -3.86 10.22 -6.04
N LEU A 69 -4.09 10.57 -7.31
CA LEU A 69 -5.15 11.51 -7.69
C LEU A 69 -6.54 11.02 -7.25
N LYS A 70 -6.83 9.72 -7.43
CA LYS A 70 -8.07 9.07 -6.94
C LYS A 70 -8.22 9.26 -5.43
N GLU A 71 -7.16 8.99 -4.68
CA GLU A 71 -7.13 9.08 -3.22
C GLU A 71 -7.33 10.50 -2.68
N PHE A 72 -6.85 11.52 -3.40
CA PHE A 72 -7.06 12.92 -3.08
C PHE A 72 -8.37 13.50 -3.65
N GLY A 73 -9.25 12.66 -4.21
CA GLY A 73 -10.53 13.09 -4.78
C GLY A 73 -10.40 13.98 -6.03
N LYS A 74 -9.23 13.97 -6.68
CA LYS A 74 -8.99 14.75 -7.91
C LYS A 74 -9.59 14.04 -9.11
N LYS A 75 -10.03 14.83 -10.10
CA LYS A 75 -10.65 14.31 -11.33
C LYS A 75 -9.65 13.45 -12.11
N LEU A 76 -10.04 12.21 -12.38
CA LEU A 76 -9.23 11.30 -13.19
C LEU A 76 -9.50 11.52 -14.68
N PRO A 77 -8.45 11.48 -15.53
CA PRO A 77 -8.62 11.39 -16.98
C PRO A 77 -9.26 10.04 -17.36
N LYS A 78 -9.70 9.91 -18.61
CA LYS A 78 -10.18 8.61 -19.13
C LYS A 78 -9.05 7.58 -18.99
N LEU A 79 -9.35 6.50 -18.27
CA LEU A 79 -8.40 5.43 -18.00
C LEU A 79 -8.49 4.38 -19.11
N ASP A 80 -7.36 3.81 -19.48
CA ASP A 80 -7.33 2.57 -20.25
C ASP A 80 -7.46 1.37 -19.29
N SER A 81 -7.83 0.21 -19.83
CA SER A 81 -8.03 -1.01 -19.03
C SER A 81 -6.76 -1.43 -18.29
N LYS A 82 -5.57 -1.15 -18.85
CA LYS A 82 -4.28 -1.47 -18.23
C LYS A 82 -4.01 -0.61 -16.99
N LEU A 83 -4.25 0.71 -17.06
CA LEU A 83 -4.11 1.59 -15.89
C LEU A 83 -5.16 1.28 -14.83
N GLU A 84 -6.39 0.93 -15.21
CA GLU A 84 -7.41 0.49 -14.25
C GLU A 84 -6.98 -0.77 -13.49
N GLN A 85 -6.42 -1.76 -14.18
CA GLN A 85 -5.88 -2.96 -13.55
C GLN A 85 -4.71 -2.65 -12.61
N MET A 86 -3.82 -1.74 -13.01
CA MET A 86 -2.71 -1.29 -12.17
C MET A 86 -3.20 -0.59 -10.90
N ILE A 87 -4.17 0.32 -11.03
CA ILE A 87 -4.79 1.01 -9.89
C ILE A 87 -5.44 -0.01 -8.94
N LYS A 88 -6.22 -0.97 -9.47
CA LYS A 88 -6.83 -2.05 -8.66
C LYS A 88 -5.79 -2.90 -7.95
N HIS A 89 -4.67 -3.18 -8.61
CA HIS A 89 -3.56 -3.92 -7.99
C HIS A 89 -2.95 -3.15 -6.83
N ILE A 90 -2.65 -1.86 -7.01
CA ILE A 90 -2.15 -0.97 -5.96
C ILE A 90 -3.14 -0.91 -4.79
N ASP A 91 -4.42 -0.74 -5.09
CA ASP A 91 -5.51 -0.68 -4.10
C ASP A 91 -5.56 -1.96 -3.25
N LYS A 92 -5.51 -3.13 -3.90
CA LYS A 92 -5.53 -4.44 -3.21
C LYS A 92 -4.29 -4.64 -2.32
N GLN A 93 -3.12 -4.20 -2.77
CA GLN A 93 -1.87 -4.30 -2.00
C GLN A 93 -1.89 -3.35 -0.80
N GLN A 94 -2.37 -2.12 -0.97
CA GLN A 94 -2.52 -1.15 0.13
C GLN A 94 -3.51 -1.65 1.19
N ALA A 95 -4.62 -2.27 0.78
CA ALA A 95 -5.60 -2.90 1.66
C ALA A 95 -5.01 -4.06 2.51
N SER A 96 -3.83 -4.56 2.17
CA SER A 96 -3.09 -5.59 2.92
C SER A 96 -2.04 -5.04 3.89
N ASN A 97 -1.88 -3.70 3.95
CA ASN A 97 -0.88 -3.03 4.77
C ASN A 97 -1.52 -2.41 6.02
N PHE A 98 -1.03 -2.78 7.21
CA PHE A 98 -1.54 -2.25 8.47
C PHE A 98 -1.45 -0.74 8.58
N SER A 99 -0.32 -0.14 8.20
CA SER A 99 -0.15 1.31 8.32
C SER A 99 -1.14 2.07 7.45
N PHE A 100 -1.41 1.58 6.23
CA PHE A 100 -2.40 2.19 5.34
C PHE A 100 -3.82 2.05 5.90
N VAL A 101 -4.21 0.84 6.33
CA VAL A 101 -5.55 0.59 6.87
C VAL A 101 -5.79 1.40 8.15
N CYS A 102 -4.80 1.47 9.04
CA CYS A 102 -4.88 2.28 10.27
C CYS A 102 -4.98 3.77 9.95
N GLU A 103 -4.17 4.28 9.02
CA GLU A 103 -4.22 5.68 8.57
C GLU A 103 -5.59 6.03 7.98
N LYS A 104 -6.17 5.15 7.14
CA LYS A 104 -7.52 5.31 6.59
C LYS A 104 -8.62 5.32 7.65
N LEU A 105 -8.42 4.62 8.76
CA LEU A 105 -9.32 4.60 9.90
C LEU A 105 -9.10 5.77 10.86
N GLY A 106 -8.10 6.62 10.62
CA GLY A 106 -7.74 7.74 11.50
C GLY A 106 -7.00 7.31 12.77
N PHE A 107 -6.43 6.11 12.79
CA PHE A 107 -5.64 5.62 13.92
C PHE A 107 -4.20 6.12 13.85
N CYS A 108 -3.57 6.28 15.03
CA CYS A 108 -2.16 6.64 15.14
C CYS A 108 -1.23 5.46 14.85
N ASP A 109 0.05 5.75 14.61
CA ASP A 109 1.06 4.74 14.27
C ASP A 109 1.22 3.64 15.33
N GLN A 110 0.97 3.95 16.60
CA GLN A 110 1.01 2.99 17.71
C GLN A 110 0.04 1.82 17.50
N VAL A 111 -1.16 2.08 16.96
CA VAL A 111 -2.15 1.04 16.65
C VAL A 111 -1.64 0.13 15.53
N SER A 112 -0.97 0.69 14.53
CA SER A 112 -0.37 -0.12 13.46
C SER A 112 0.77 -1.00 13.99
N GLY A 113 1.57 -0.50 14.94
CA GLY A 113 2.58 -1.30 15.66
C GLY A 113 1.95 -2.45 16.44
N ALA A 114 0.88 -2.18 17.20
CA ALA A 114 0.13 -3.21 17.91
C ALA A 114 -0.43 -4.28 16.96
N CYS A 115 -0.92 -3.90 15.77
CA CYS A 115 -1.39 -4.83 14.76
C CYS A 115 -0.27 -5.78 14.27
N VAL A 116 0.97 -5.30 14.12
CA VAL A 116 2.10 -6.14 13.71
C VAL A 116 2.43 -7.20 14.78
N ILE A 117 2.42 -6.80 16.05
CA ILE A 117 2.63 -7.72 17.19
C ILE A 117 1.51 -8.75 17.23
N LEU A 118 0.26 -8.27 17.18
CA LEU A 118 -0.93 -9.10 17.25
C LEU A 118 -1.01 -10.08 16.09
N LYS A 119 -0.60 -9.69 14.86
CA LYS A 119 -0.54 -10.62 13.72
C LYS A 119 0.36 -11.81 13.99
N LYS A 120 1.52 -11.61 14.62
CA LYS A 120 2.45 -12.71 14.96
C LYS A 120 1.80 -13.65 15.97
N GLN A 121 1.15 -13.09 16.99
CA GLN A 121 0.44 -13.87 18.00
C GLN A 121 -0.72 -14.65 17.39
N LEU A 122 -1.52 -14.04 16.51
CA LEU A 122 -2.69 -14.66 15.89
C LEU A 122 -2.36 -15.62 14.74
N ASN A 123 -1.10 -15.74 14.32
CA ASN A 123 -0.73 -16.51 13.13
C ASN A 123 -1.21 -17.98 13.17
N TYR A 124 -1.28 -18.58 14.36
CA TYR A 124 -1.80 -19.95 14.52
C TYR A 124 -3.31 -20.07 14.24
N LEU A 125 -4.08 -18.98 14.39
CA LEU A 125 -5.52 -18.93 14.11
C LEU A 125 -5.82 -18.49 12.68
N ILE A 126 -5.11 -17.47 12.20
CA ILE A 126 -5.46 -16.78 10.94
C ILE A 126 -4.47 -17.02 9.80
N GLY A 127 -3.33 -17.66 10.03
CA GLY A 127 -2.24 -17.75 9.06
C GLY A 127 -2.60 -18.47 7.74
N ARG A 128 -3.67 -19.28 7.74
CA ARG A 128 -4.18 -19.95 6.52
C ARG A 128 -5.18 -19.10 5.72
N LEU A 129 -5.60 -17.95 6.24
CA LEU A 129 -6.57 -17.07 5.58
C LEU A 129 -5.89 -16.18 4.54
N GLU A 130 -6.68 -15.59 3.65
CA GLU A 130 -6.19 -14.58 2.71
C GLU A 130 -5.60 -13.36 3.45
N GLN A 131 -4.53 -12.78 2.93
CA GLN A 131 -3.79 -11.70 3.59
C GLN A 131 -4.68 -10.52 4.01
N ASN A 132 -5.57 -10.05 3.13
CA ASN A 132 -6.47 -8.93 3.45
C ASN A 132 -7.45 -9.29 4.58
N LEU A 133 -7.91 -10.54 4.63
CA LEU A 133 -8.75 -11.03 5.71
C LEU A 133 -7.97 -11.15 7.02
N GLN A 134 -6.72 -11.60 6.98
CA GLN A 134 -5.84 -11.59 8.17
C GLN A 134 -5.66 -10.17 8.72
N VAL A 135 -5.44 -9.20 7.83
CA VAL A 135 -5.28 -7.79 8.19
C VAL A 135 -6.57 -7.25 8.80
N ALA A 136 -7.72 -7.47 8.16
CA ALA A 136 -9.01 -7.05 8.68
C ALA A 136 -9.28 -7.61 10.08
N ILE A 137 -9.06 -8.92 10.29
CA ILE A 137 -9.25 -9.56 11.59
C ILE A 137 -8.32 -8.93 12.64
N THR A 138 -7.05 -8.77 12.31
CA THR A 138 -6.04 -8.25 13.24
C THR A 138 -6.34 -6.81 13.63
N VAL A 139 -6.68 -5.95 12.65
CA VAL A 139 -7.04 -4.54 12.90
C VAL A 139 -8.31 -4.45 13.74
N LYS A 140 -9.31 -5.30 13.47
CA LYS A 140 -10.55 -5.34 14.25
C LYS A 140 -10.27 -5.67 15.71
N ILE A 141 -9.51 -6.73 15.98
CA ILE A 141 -9.19 -7.16 17.34
C ILE A 141 -8.35 -6.09 18.05
N ALA A 142 -7.32 -5.56 17.39
CA ALA A 142 -6.48 -4.49 17.97
C ALA A 142 -7.31 -3.25 18.32
N ALA A 143 -8.17 -2.80 17.41
CA ALA A 143 -9.03 -1.64 17.63
C ALA A 143 -10.07 -1.89 18.73
N ASP A 144 -10.64 -3.09 18.82
CA ASP A 144 -11.60 -3.43 19.87
C ASP A 144 -10.96 -3.49 21.26
N ILE A 145 -9.71 -3.94 21.35
CA ILE A 145 -8.96 -3.95 22.61
C ILE A 145 -8.61 -2.51 23.04
N ILE A 146 -8.03 -1.73 22.12
CA ILE A 146 -7.54 -0.37 22.42
C ILE A 146 -8.69 0.61 22.66
N PHE A 147 -9.75 0.52 21.84
CA PHE A 147 -10.88 1.45 21.83
C PHE A 147 -12.15 0.84 22.41
N LEU A 148 -12.04 -0.15 23.30
CA LEU A 148 -13.17 -0.84 23.92
C LEU A 148 -14.21 0.14 24.50
N LYS A 149 -13.72 1.22 25.14
CA LYS A 149 -14.56 2.28 25.75
C LYS A 149 -15.39 3.08 24.74
N TYR A 150 -15.03 3.04 23.46
CA TYR A 150 -15.70 3.77 22.38
C TYR A 150 -16.60 2.88 21.50
N GLY A 151 -16.81 1.61 21.89
CA GLY A 151 -17.70 0.68 21.18
C GLY A 151 -17.02 -0.14 20.06
N GLY A 152 -15.70 -0.04 19.93
CA GLY A 152 -14.92 -0.83 18.96
C GLY A 152 -15.09 -0.39 17.50
N LEU A 153 -14.51 -1.17 16.58
CA LEU A 153 -14.47 -0.82 15.15
C LEU A 153 -15.63 -1.43 14.35
N ASN A 154 -16.35 -0.65 13.55
CA ASN A 154 -17.41 -1.20 12.69
C ASN A 154 -16.85 -2.14 11.60
N THR A 155 -17.38 -3.36 11.52
CA THR A 155 -16.94 -4.38 10.56
C THR A 155 -17.19 -3.98 9.10
N ARG A 156 -18.25 -3.21 8.84
CA ARG A 156 -18.60 -2.75 7.49
C ARG A 156 -17.55 -1.80 6.94
N ILE A 157 -17.20 -0.77 7.70
CA ILE A 157 -16.14 0.20 7.32
C ILE A 157 -14.82 -0.53 7.07
N LEU A 158 -14.47 -1.46 7.95
CA LEU A 158 -13.24 -2.23 7.81
C LEU A 158 -13.25 -3.14 6.57
N SER A 159 -14.38 -3.78 6.28
CA SER A 159 -14.55 -4.65 5.11
C SER A 159 -14.39 -3.88 3.80
N GLU A 160 -14.87 -2.63 3.74
CA GLU A 160 -14.74 -1.74 2.59
C GLU A 160 -13.27 -1.34 2.38
N ILE A 161 -12.58 -0.91 3.45
CA ILE A 161 -11.17 -0.48 3.37
C ILE A 161 -10.24 -1.65 3.02
N THR A 162 -10.49 -2.84 3.57
CA THR A 162 -9.64 -4.02 3.34
C THR A 162 -10.03 -4.81 2.08
N GLN A 163 -11.11 -4.41 1.41
CA GLN A 163 -11.68 -5.09 0.24
C GLN A 163 -12.03 -6.56 0.51
N VAL A 164 -12.58 -6.84 1.69
CA VAL A 164 -12.97 -8.19 2.13
C VAL A 164 -14.49 -8.28 2.21
N ASN A 165 -15.06 -9.46 1.94
CA ASN A 165 -16.48 -9.69 2.16
C ASN A 165 -16.81 -9.62 3.67
N GLU A 166 -17.78 -8.78 4.03
CA GLU A 166 -18.16 -8.52 5.44
C GLU A 166 -18.64 -9.79 6.16
N GLU A 167 -19.42 -10.65 5.51
CA GLU A 167 -19.93 -11.88 6.11
C GLU A 167 -18.78 -12.85 6.41
N LYS A 168 -17.85 -12.99 5.47
CA LYS A 168 -16.64 -13.81 5.66
C LYS A 168 -15.81 -13.28 6.83
N LEU A 169 -15.70 -11.96 6.98
CA LEU A 169 -15.02 -11.33 8.12
C LEU A 169 -15.73 -11.67 9.44
N LYS A 170 -17.06 -11.50 9.52
CA LYS A 170 -17.85 -11.80 10.72
C LYS A 170 -17.75 -13.28 11.13
N ILE A 171 -17.89 -14.20 10.18
CA ILE A 171 -17.74 -15.64 10.42
C ILE A 171 -16.35 -15.95 10.97
N SER A 172 -15.31 -15.34 10.40
CA SER A 172 -13.93 -15.57 10.84
C SER A 172 -13.68 -15.02 12.25
N LEU A 173 -14.23 -13.84 12.56
CA LEU A 173 -14.15 -13.25 13.90
C LEU A 173 -14.85 -14.12 14.95
N ASN A 174 -16.03 -14.64 14.66
CA ASN A 174 -16.78 -15.51 15.57
C ASN A 174 -16.03 -16.80 15.92
N ARG A 175 -15.19 -17.31 15.01
CA ARG A 175 -14.32 -18.47 15.26
C ARG A 175 -13.13 -18.14 16.18
N ILE A 176 -12.75 -16.86 16.26
CA ILE A 176 -11.63 -16.39 17.06
C ILE A 176 -12.09 -15.95 18.45
N THR A 177 -13.36 -15.55 18.60
CA THR A 177 -13.96 -15.13 19.89
C THR A 177 -13.61 -16.04 21.07
N PRO A 178 -13.62 -17.40 20.96
CA PRO A 178 -13.26 -18.27 22.08
C PRO A 178 -11.83 -18.09 22.62
N PHE A 179 -10.94 -17.46 21.86
CA PHE A 179 -9.55 -17.21 22.23
C PHE A 179 -9.30 -15.78 22.73
N SER A 180 -10.33 -14.95 22.87
CA SER A 180 -10.20 -13.52 23.16
C SER A 180 -9.41 -13.22 24.43
N GLU A 181 -9.66 -13.96 25.52
CA GLU A 181 -8.96 -13.78 26.80
C GLU A 181 -7.47 -14.04 26.65
N LYS A 182 -7.10 -15.14 25.99
CA LYS A 182 -5.70 -15.48 25.73
C LYS A 182 -5.02 -14.41 24.88
N ILE A 183 -5.69 -13.94 23.83
CA ILE A 183 -5.17 -12.89 22.94
C ILE A 183 -4.88 -11.60 23.72
N ILE A 184 -5.79 -11.19 24.61
CA ILE A 184 -5.62 -9.99 25.45
C ILE A 184 -4.46 -10.16 26.42
N LEU A 185 -4.39 -11.31 27.11
CA LEU A 185 -3.31 -11.61 28.06
C LEU A 185 -1.94 -11.63 27.37
N ASP A 186 -1.83 -12.27 26.22
CA ASP A 186 -0.59 -12.33 25.44
C ASP A 186 -0.13 -10.94 24.99
N LEU A 187 -1.07 -10.06 24.63
CA LEU A 187 -0.78 -8.68 24.25
C LEU A 187 -0.30 -7.85 25.46
N ILE A 188 -0.98 -7.94 26.61
CA ILE A 188 -0.60 -7.24 27.85
C ILE A 188 0.78 -7.70 28.33
N ASN A 189 1.04 -9.02 28.33
CA ASN A 189 2.33 -9.58 28.73
C ASN A 189 3.47 -9.07 27.85
N HIS A 190 3.24 -8.90 26.55
CA HIS A 190 4.24 -8.37 25.64
C HIS A 190 4.65 -6.93 26.01
N TYR A 191 3.71 -6.06 26.32
CA TYR A 191 4.02 -4.68 26.73
C TYR A 191 4.67 -4.62 28.12
N ASN A 192 4.19 -5.42 29.08
CA ASN A 192 4.80 -5.47 30.42
C ASN A 192 6.24 -6.02 30.41
N GLN A 193 6.59 -6.88 29.45
CA GLN A 193 7.97 -7.36 29.25
C GLN A 193 8.86 -6.36 28.51
N SER A 194 8.27 -5.40 27.80
CA SER A 194 9.00 -4.39 27.03
C SER A 194 9.37 -3.15 27.86
N ASP A 195 8.76 -2.98 29.04
CA ASP A 195 9.01 -1.89 30.00
C ASP A 195 10.05 -2.27 31.09
N LEU A 196 10.79 -3.38 30.90
CA LEU A 196 11.93 -3.86 31.71
C LEU A 196 13.22 -3.81 30.90
#